data_AF-A0AAU0EZ21-F1
#
_entry.id   AF-A0AAU0EZ21-F1
#
_cell.length_a   1.000
_cell.length_b   1.000
_cell.length_c   1.000
_cell.angle_alpha   90.00
_cell.angle_beta   90.00
_cell.angle_gamma   90.00
#
_symmetry.space_group_name_H-M   'P 1'
#
loop_
_entity.id
_entity.type
_entity.pdbx_description
1 polymer ?
#
loop_
_entity_poly.entity_id
_entity_poly.type
_entity_poly.pdbx_seq_one_letter_code
_entity_poly.pdbx_strand_id
1 'polypeptide(L)'
;MASGPTPYIDVDAIISLSQSGDILNINAQVAGDNFPNTEAYITDPSGQKLFLGTDVRAAGQDDMPTILFGPATEHIMNVNMNVKTDPKTGNFISVQKGDDLISVQDYNKQYLNKNPNP
;
A
#
# COMPACT_ATOMS: atom_id res chain seq x y z
N MET A 1 -15.51 33.59 0.46
CA MET A 1 -14.60 33.22 1.57
C MET A 1 -15.25 32.09 2.33
N ALA A 2 -14.95 30.83 2.02
CA ALA A 2 -15.39 29.71 2.85
C ALA A 2 -14.31 29.46 3.90
N SER A 3 -14.56 29.83 5.16
CA SER A 3 -13.71 29.54 6.31
C SER A 3 -14.41 28.48 7.17
N GLY A 4 -14.51 27.26 6.65
CA GLY A 4 -14.76 26.08 7.46
C GLY A 4 -13.42 25.49 7.94
N PRO A 5 -13.40 24.67 9.02
CA PRO A 5 -12.20 23.95 9.38
C PRO A 5 -11.77 23.05 8.21
N THR A 6 -10.48 23.02 7.90
CA THR A 6 -9.93 22.05 6.94
C THR A 6 -10.11 20.65 7.54
N PRO A 7 -10.81 19.73 6.85
CA PRO A 7 -11.01 18.37 7.33
C PRO A 7 -9.68 17.60 7.41
N TYR A 8 -9.67 16.53 8.21
CA TYR A 8 -8.52 15.62 8.30
C TYR A 8 -8.46 14.70 7.09
N ILE A 9 -7.32 14.04 6.90
CA ILE A 9 -7.16 12.92 5.99
C ILE A 9 -7.25 11.66 6.82
N ASP A 10 -8.13 10.75 6.43
CA ASP A 10 -8.38 9.49 7.10
C ASP A 10 -7.87 8.31 6.27
N VAL A 11 -7.26 7.35 6.97
CA VAL A 11 -6.87 6.03 6.46
C VAL A 11 -7.15 5.01 7.56
N ASP A 12 -7.84 3.93 7.20
CA ASP A 12 -8.07 2.76 8.05
C ASP A 12 -7.47 1.52 7.37
N ALA A 13 -6.70 0.74 8.12
CA ALA A 13 -5.97 -0.40 7.56
C ALA A 13 -6.01 -1.60 8.51
N ILE A 14 -6.37 -2.76 7.95
CA ILE A 14 -6.21 -4.05 8.60
C ILE A 14 -5.12 -4.80 7.86
N ILE A 15 -4.04 -5.15 8.56
CA ILE A 15 -2.90 -5.89 8.03
C ILE A 15 -2.73 -7.17 8.85
N SER A 16 -2.68 -8.32 8.17
CA SER A 16 -2.41 -9.62 8.75
C SER A 16 -1.14 -10.20 8.16
N LEU A 17 -0.22 -10.58 9.03
CA LEU A 17 1.07 -11.19 8.69
C LEU A 17 1.12 -12.58 9.34
N SER A 18 1.40 -13.61 8.54
CA SER A 18 1.58 -14.97 9.06
C SER A 18 2.68 -15.71 8.33
N GLN A 19 3.60 -16.31 9.08
CA GLN A 19 4.72 -17.06 8.54
C GLN A 19 4.41 -18.56 8.49
N SER A 20 4.71 -19.22 7.38
CA SER A 20 4.74 -20.69 7.26
C SER A 20 6.05 -21.10 6.59
N GLY A 21 6.96 -21.69 7.36
CA GLY A 21 8.31 -22.01 6.86
C GLY A 21 9.07 -20.76 6.45
N ASP A 22 9.53 -20.71 5.20
CA ASP A 22 10.23 -19.57 4.59
C ASP A 22 9.29 -18.63 3.83
N ILE A 23 7.97 -18.78 3.96
CA ILE A 23 6.96 -17.95 3.30
C ILE A 23 6.22 -17.07 4.31
N LEU A 24 6.32 -15.76 4.13
CA LEU A 24 5.50 -14.75 4.79
C LEU A 24 4.25 -14.48 3.94
N ASN A 25 3.08 -14.78 4.50
CA ASN A 25 1.79 -14.47 3.89
C ASN A 25 1.32 -13.12 4.43
N ILE A 26 0.95 -12.22 3.54
CA ILE A 26 0.54 -10.85 3.85
C ILE A 26 -0.83 -10.62 3.25
N ASN A 27 -1.78 -10.27 4.10
CA ASN A 27 -3.10 -9.81 3.68
C ASN A 27 -3.31 -8.40 4.22
N ALA A 28 -3.76 -7.49 3.39
CA ALA A 28 -4.11 -6.14 3.83
C ALA A 28 -5.35 -5.61 3.11
N GLN A 29 -6.20 -4.92 3.85
CA GLN A 29 -7.27 -4.10 3.32
C GLN A 29 -7.09 -2.69 3.86
N VAL A 30 -7.09 -1.71 2.97
CA VAL A 30 -6.92 -0.30 3.31
C VAL A 30 -8.09 0.48 2.74
N ALA A 31 -8.79 1.19 3.63
CA ALA A 31 -9.76 2.21 3.29
C ALA A 31 -9.18 3.61 3.55
N GLY A 32 -9.61 4.61 2.80
CA GLY A 32 -9.12 5.98 2.96
C GLY A 32 -10.01 7.00 2.25
N ASP A 33 -9.66 8.27 2.36
CA ASP A 33 -10.37 9.36 1.68
C ASP A 33 -10.04 9.45 0.18
N ASN A 34 -9.18 8.57 -0.37
CA ASN A 34 -8.70 8.64 -1.76
C ASN A 34 -8.15 10.04 -2.13
N PHE A 35 -7.65 10.75 -1.10
CA PHE A 35 -6.98 12.04 -1.21
C PHE A 35 -6.08 12.27 0.01
N PRO A 36 -4.83 12.71 -0.17
CA PRO A 36 -4.06 12.73 -1.42
C PRO A 36 -3.71 11.28 -1.83
N ASN A 37 -2.60 11.08 -2.53
CA ASN A 37 -2.12 9.72 -2.82
C ASN A 37 -1.77 9.00 -1.51
N THR A 38 -2.02 7.69 -1.46
CA THR A 38 -1.70 6.84 -0.32
C THR A 38 -0.75 5.73 -0.73
N GLU A 39 0.20 5.37 0.12
CA GLU A 39 1.17 4.29 -0.13
C GLU A 39 1.30 3.41 1.13
N ALA A 40 1.40 2.10 0.93
CA ALA A 40 1.67 1.15 2.00
C ALA A 40 2.87 0.28 1.65
N TYR A 41 3.78 0.09 2.59
CA TYR A 41 4.94 -0.80 2.44
C TYR A 41 5.32 -1.41 3.80
N ILE A 42 5.99 -2.57 3.75
CA ILE A 42 6.65 -3.17 4.90
C ILE A 42 8.16 -3.17 4.69
N THR A 43 8.92 -3.36 5.76
CA THR A 43 10.38 -3.37 5.73
C THR A 43 10.90 -4.62 6.44
N ASP A 44 11.92 -5.25 5.87
CA ASP A 44 12.58 -6.41 6.49
C ASP A 44 13.68 -5.99 7.49
N PRO A 45 14.33 -6.93 8.20
CA PRO A 45 15.39 -6.62 9.16
C PRO A 45 16.62 -5.92 8.56
N SER A 46 16.86 -6.03 7.24
CA SER A 46 17.94 -5.33 6.55
C SER A 46 17.60 -3.89 6.14
N GLY A 47 16.33 -3.49 6.27
CA GLY A 47 15.84 -2.21 5.78
C GLY A 47 15.32 -2.25 4.35
N GLN A 48 15.25 -3.41 3.71
CA GLN A 48 14.67 -3.55 2.37
C GLN A 48 13.16 -3.32 2.43
N LYS A 49 12.66 -2.39 1.63
CA LYS A 49 11.24 -2.07 1.52
C LYS A 49 10.54 -2.95 0.50
N LEU A 50 9.33 -3.38 0.81
CA LEU A 50 8.41 -4.04 -0.10
C LEU A 50 7.08 -3.28 -0.10
N PHE A 51 6.68 -2.75 -1.25
CA PHE A 51 5.37 -2.12 -1.41
C PHE A 51 4.27 -3.17 -1.24
N LEU A 52 3.23 -2.81 -0.49
CA LEU A 52 1.97 -3.54 -0.44
C LEU A 52 1.00 -2.97 -1.49
N GLY A 53 1.05 -1.66 -1.72
CA GLY A 53 0.22 -0.98 -2.70
C GLY A 53 0.45 0.52 -2.71
N THR A 54 -0.07 1.16 -3.76
CA THR A 54 -0.21 2.61 -3.87
C THR A 54 -1.57 2.93 -4.48
N ASP A 55 -2.16 4.01 -4.01
CA ASP A 55 -3.41 4.58 -4.49
C ASP A 55 -3.14 6.02 -4.94
N VAL A 56 -3.64 6.34 -6.12
CA VAL A 56 -3.47 7.66 -6.73
C VAL A 56 -4.82 8.35 -6.72
N ARG A 57 -4.84 9.55 -6.15
CA ARG A 57 -6.07 10.35 -6.03
C ARG A 57 -6.74 10.55 -7.39
N ALA A 58 -8.06 10.65 -7.38
CA ALA A 58 -8.82 11.02 -8.57
C ALA A 58 -8.50 12.46 -9.00
N ALA A 59 -8.28 12.69 -10.31
CA ALA A 59 -8.02 14.03 -10.84
C ALA A 59 -9.27 14.93 -10.81
N GLY A 60 -9.04 16.24 -10.74
CA GLY A 60 -10.08 17.26 -10.90
C GLY A 60 -10.83 17.68 -9.63
N GLN A 61 -10.40 17.20 -8.45
CA GLN A 61 -10.99 17.54 -7.13
C GLN A 61 -9.99 18.24 -6.19
N ASP A 62 -8.86 18.71 -6.72
CA ASP A 62 -7.71 19.17 -5.93
C ASP A 62 -7.94 20.53 -5.22
N ASP A 63 -8.76 21.41 -5.81
CA ASP A 63 -8.97 22.77 -5.30
C ASP A 63 -9.97 22.82 -4.12
N MET A 64 -10.83 21.80 -3.99
CA MET A 64 -11.80 21.67 -2.91
C MET A 64 -12.16 20.18 -2.72
N PRO A 65 -11.31 19.40 -2.03
CA PRO A 65 -11.48 17.96 -1.88
C PRO A 65 -12.60 17.67 -0.88
N THR A 66 -13.85 17.76 -1.34
CA THR A 66 -15.03 17.43 -0.52
C THR A 66 -15.02 15.98 -0.04
N ILE A 67 -14.19 15.15 -0.66
CA ILE A 67 -13.94 13.76 -0.29
C ILE A 67 -13.34 13.58 1.11
N LEU A 68 -12.71 14.62 1.67
CA LEU A 68 -12.18 14.62 3.05
C LEU A 68 -13.27 14.77 4.13
N PHE A 69 -14.52 15.10 3.75
CA PHE A 69 -15.60 15.24 4.73
C PHE A 69 -16.31 13.91 4.96
N GLY A 70 -16.10 13.33 6.13
CA GLY A 70 -16.71 12.05 6.51
C GLY A 70 -15.63 11.04 6.91
N PRO A 71 -16.01 9.78 7.18
CA PRO A 71 -15.05 8.73 7.47
C PRO A 71 -14.41 8.15 6.20
N ALA A 72 -13.21 7.57 6.34
CA ALA A 72 -12.52 6.80 5.31
C ALA A 72 -13.32 5.54 4.88
N THR A 73 -14.11 5.65 3.81
CA THR A 73 -14.93 4.54 3.29
C THR A 73 -14.46 3.97 1.97
N GLU A 74 -13.61 4.68 1.22
CA GLU A 74 -13.17 4.21 -0.10
C GLU A 74 -12.11 3.13 0.04
N HIS A 75 -12.31 1.98 -0.60
CA HIS A 75 -11.34 0.89 -0.60
C HIS A 75 -10.20 1.21 -1.56
N ILE A 76 -9.08 1.67 -1.02
CA ILE A 76 -7.94 2.17 -1.79
C ILE A 76 -6.86 1.11 -2.02
N MET A 77 -6.78 0.06 -1.17
CA MET A 77 -5.85 -1.07 -1.41
C MET A 77 -6.42 -2.41 -0.94
N ASN A 78 -6.14 -3.46 -1.71
CA ASN A 78 -6.37 -4.84 -1.33
C ASN A 78 -5.13 -5.68 -1.68
N VAL A 79 -4.61 -6.41 -0.70
CA VAL A 79 -3.33 -7.10 -0.78
C VAL A 79 -3.52 -8.53 -0.34
N ASN A 80 -3.06 -9.45 -1.18
CA ASN A 80 -2.90 -10.86 -0.86
C ASN A 80 -1.62 -11.32 -1.55
N MET A 81 -0.55 -11.48 -0.79
CA MET A 81 0.77 -11.79 -1.33
C MET A 81 1.55 -12.74 -0.44
N ASN A 82 2.39 -13.53 -1.09
CA ASN A 82 3.34 -14.42 -0.44
C ASN A 82 4.75 -13.91 -0.73
N VAL A 83 5.57 -13.82 0.31
CA VAL A 83 6.96 -13.35 0.23
C VAL A 83 7.86 -14.45 0.74
N LYS A 84 8.81 -14.86 -0.09
CA LYS A 84 9.89 -15.74 0.34
C LYS A 84 10.88 -14.94 1.18
N THR A 85 11.20 -15.46 2.36
CA THR A 85 12.12 -14.86 3.32
C THR A 85 13.33 -15.76 3.55
N ASP A 86 14.50 -15.18 3.80
CA ASP A 86 15.67 -15.92 4.21
C ASP A 86 15.45 -16.52 5.63
N PRO A 87 15.56 -17.84 5.82
CA PRO A 87 15.24 -18.47 7.12
C PRO A 87 16.17 -18.09 8.28
N LYS A 88 17.36 -17.52 7.99
CA LYS A 88 18.35 -17.15 9.00
C LYS A 88 18.22 -15.68 9.40
N THR A 89 17.93 -14.81 8.44
CA THR A 89 17.95 -13.35 8.61
C THR A 89 16.55 -12.73 8.63
N GLY A 90 15.54 -13.42 8.09
CA GLY A 90 14.21 -12.86 7.88
C GLY A 90 14.12 -11.87 6.72
N ASN A 91 15.21 -11.69 5.96
CA ASN A 91 15.25 -10.74 4.85
C ASN A 91 14.36 -11.21 3.69
N PHE A 92 13.73 -10.25 3.00
CA PHE A 92 12.92 -10.57 1.83
C PHE A 92 13.80 -11.05 0.68
N ILE A 93 13.36 -12.09 -0.03
CA ILE A 93 14.04 -12.65 -1.20
C ILE A 93 13.24 -12.34 -2.46
N SER A 94 11.97 -12.74 -2.49
CA SER A 94 11.11 -12.62 -3.65
C SER A 94 9.63 -12.59 -3.27
N VAL A 95 8.81 -11.98 -4.11
CA VAL A 95 7.35 -12.04 -4.07
C VAL A 95 6.88 -13.14 -5.00
N GLN A 96 6.02 -14.02 -4.52
CA GLN A 96 5.36 -15.04 -5.34
C GLN A 96 4.14 -14.44 -6.03
N LYS A 97 4.10 -14.53 -7.37
CA LYS A 97 2.97 -14.07 -8.19
C LYS A 97 2.52 -15.23 -9.09
N GLY A 98 1.51 -15.96 -8.64
CA GLY A 98 1.17 -17.25 -9.26
C GLY A 98 2.31 -18.24 -9.07
N ASP A 99 2.82 -18.76 -10.19
CA ASP A 99 3.95 -19.71 -10.19
C ASP A 99 5.32 -19.01 -10.22
N ASP A 100 5.36 -17.69 -10.48
CA ASP A 100 6.59 -16.93 -10.63
C ASP A 100 7.11 -16.40 -9.29
N LEU A 101 8.44 -16.38 -9.14
CA LEU A 101 9.15 -15.68 -8.06
C LEU A 101 9.81 -14.42 -8.63
N ILE A 102 9.31 -13.26 -8.22
CA ILE A 102 9.78 -11.95 -8.67
C ILE A 102 10.66 -11.35 -7.57
N SER A 103 11.82 -10.80 -7.91
CA SER A 103 12.66 -10.11 -6.92
C SER A 103 11.88 -8.95 -6.27
N VAL A 104 12.18 -8.62 -5.01
CA VAL A 104 11.52 -7.50 -4.31
C VAL A 104 11.69 -6.18 -5.09
N GLN A 105 12.87 -5.97 -5.67
CA GLN A 105 13.17 -4.79 -6.48
C GLN A 105 12.32 -4.74 -7.75
N ASP A 106 12.18 -5.86 -8.47
CA ASP A 106 11.37 -5.91 -9.69
C ASP A 106 9.88 -5.77 -9.40
N TYR A 107 9.41 -6.38 -8.31
CA TYR A 107 8.03 -6.22 -7.86
C TYR A 107 7.72 -4.75 -7.55
N ASN A 108 8.61 -4.05 -6.83
CA ASN A 108 8.41 -2.64 -6.47
C ASN A 108 8.32 -1.69 -7.68
N LYS A 109 8.92 -2.03 -8.84
CA LYS A 109 8.92 -1.17 -10.04
C LYS A 109 7.51 -0.82 -10.53
N GLN A 110 6.51 -1.68 -10.28
CA GLN A 110 5.13 -1.42 -10.71
C GLN A 110 4.49 -0.20 -10.02
N TYR A 111 5.04 0.23 -8.88
CA TYR A 111 4.52 1.36 -8.10
C TYR A 111 5.28 2.66 -8.35
N LEU A 112 6.48 2.62 -8.93
CA LEU A 112 7.35 3.80 -9.10
C LEU A 112 6.89 4.75 -10.22
N ASN A 113 6.05 4.27 -11.14
CA ASN A 113 5.63 5.03 -12.33
C ASN A 113 4.12 5.28 -12.38
N LYS A 114 3.39 5.16 -11.27
CA LYS A 114 1.96 5.51 -11.28
C LYS A 114 1.83 7.02 -11.44
N ASN A 115 1.21 7.46 -12.54
CA ASN A 115 0.99 8.87 -12.84
C ASN A 115 0.06 9.47 -11.77
N PRO A 116 0.50 10.46 -10.96
CA PRO A 116 -0.31 11.09 -9.92
C PRO A 116 -1.39 12.03 -10.49
N ASN A 117 -1.40 12.26 -11.81
CA ASN A 117 -2.38 13.07 -12.53
C ASN A 117 -3.12 12.21 -13.59
N PRO A 118 -3.98 11.26 -13.19
CA PRO A 118 -4.74 10.40 -14.12
C PRO A 118 -5.84 11.14 -14.88
#